data_AF-A0A530QJA0-F1
#
_entry.id   AF-A0A530QJA0-F1
#
_cell.length_a   1.000
_cell.length_b   1.000
_cell.length_c   1.000
_cell.angle_alpha   90.00
_cell.angle_beta   90.00
_cell.angle_gamma   90.00
#
_symmetry.space_group_name_H-M   'P 1'
#
loop_
_entity.id
_entity.type
_entity.pdbx_description
1 polymer ?
#
loop_
_entity_poly.entity_id
_entity_poly.type
_entity_poly.pdbx_seq_one_letter_code
_entity_poly.pdbx_strand_id
1 'polypeptide(L)'
;VPAHLEFIRFDGAIGAAGLPLVRYTTQERLDEIIRIHEDNGCWIFNPHRYTLEEGGMKRTDDVQLAFKRETDPQGLLNPGKMIAWENPDYDYRSGKSFLFKGLQKVG
;
A
#
# COMPACT_ATOMS: atom_id res chain seq x y z
N VAL A 1 -2.88 25.56 -3.48
CA VAL A 1 -2.58 24.60 -4.57
C VAL A 1 -3.89 23.94 -4.94
N PRO A 2 -4.28 23.85 -6.23
CA PRO A 2 -5.49 23.13 -6.61
C PRO A 2 -5.37 21.66 -6.21
N ALA A 3 -6.39 21.13 -5.56
CA ALA A 3 -6.49 19.72 -5.21
C ALA A 3 -7.53 19.06 -6.12
N HIS A 4 -7.13 17.99 -6.82
CA HIS A 4 -8.09 17.12 -7.51
C HIS A 4 -8.68 16.16 -6.48
N LEU A 5 -10.02 16.15 -6.38
CA LEU A 5 -10.77 15.19 -5.58
C LEU A 5 -11.66 14.38 -6.51
N GLU A 6 -11.54 13.07 -6.44
CA GLU A 6 -12.40 12.12 -7.13
C GLU A 6 -13.39 11.51 -6.14
N PHE A 7 -14.69 11.66 -6.39
CA PHE A 7 -15.72 11.06 -5.55
C PHE A 7 -16.02 9.65 -6.05
N ILE A 8 -15.72 8.67 -5.21
CA ILE A 8 -15.85 7.25 -5.53
C ILE A 8 -16.79 6.57 -4.55
N ARG A 9 -17.45 5.49 -5.00
CA ARG A 9 -18.10 4.56 -4.09
C ARG A 9 -17.09 3.50 -3.67
N PHE A 10 -16.73 3.48 -2.40
CA PHE A 10 -15.78 2.56 -1.81
C PHE A 10 -16.43 1.81 -0.63
N ASP A 11 -16.39 0.48 -0.66
CA ASP A 11 -17.03 -0.39 0.35
C ASP A 11 -18.52 -0.03 0.62
N GLY A 12 -19.25 0.33 -0.44
CA GLY A 12 -20.66 0.72 -0.37
C GLY A 12 -20.92 2.17 0.06
N ALA A 13 -19.92 2.89 0.57
CA ALA A 13 -20.03 4.29 0.97
C ALA A 13 -19.45 5.24 -0.09
N ILE A 14 -19.96 6.48 -0.16
CA ILE A 14 -19.33 7.53 -0.99
C ILE A 14 -18.19 8.14 -0.19
N GLY A 15 -16.99 8.17 -0.78
CA GLY A 15 -15.80 8.83 -0.24
C GLY A 15 -15.11 9.67 -1.30
N ALA A 16 -14.09 10.42 -0.89
CA ALA A 16 -13.26 11.22 -1.79
C ALA A 16 -11.81 10.71 -1.79
N ALA A 17 -11.27 10.42 -2.97
CA ALA A 17 -9.85 10.17 -3.18
C ALA A 17 -9.16 11.47 -3.60
N GLY A 18 -8.00 11.78 -3.00
CA GLY A 18 -7.26 13.00 -3.28
C GLY A 18 -6.01 12.75 -4.12
N LEU A 19 -5.79 13.58 -5.13
CA LEU A 19 -4.56 13.63 -5.94
C LEU A 19 -3.94 15.04 -5.83
N PRO A 20 -3.44 15.44 -4.65
CA PRO A 20 -2.88 16.78 -4.46
C PRO A 20 -1.55 16.91 -5.21
N LEU A 21 -1.35 18.03 -5.90
CA LEU A 21 -0.05 18.37 -6.44
C LEU A 21 0.90 18.78 -5.30
N VAL A 22 2.01 18.08 -5.17
CA VAL A 22 3.07 18.40 -4.21
C VAL A 22 4.28 18.92 -5.00
N ARG A 23 4.75 20.13 -4.64
CA ARG A 23 6.02 20.63 -5.16
C ARG A 23 7.14 19.92 -4.41
N TYR A 24 7.86 19.06 -5.12
CA TYR A 24 9.00 18.35 -4.55
C TYR A 24 10.08 19.31 -4.06
N THR A 25 10.67 18.99 -2.91
CA THR A 25 11.86 19.67 -2.37
C THR A 25 12.89 18.65 -1.94
N THR A 26 12.59 17.87 -0.90
CA THR A 26 13.42 16.76 -0.42
C THR A 26 12.54 15.56 -0.10
N GLN A 27 13.17 14.39 0.02
CA GLN A 27 12.49 13.17 0.43
C GLN A 27 11.92 13.29 1.85
N GLU A 28 12.67 13.87 2.78
CA GLU A 28 12.25 14.04 4.18
C GLU A 28 10.99 14.90 4.27
N ARG A 29 10.91 15.97 3.47
CA ARG A 29 9.72 16.82 3.42
C ARG A 29 8.53 16.08 2.80
N LEU A 30 8.75 15.26 1.78
CA LEU A 30 7.69 14.45 1.17
C LEU A 30 7.15 13.40 2.14
N ASP A 31 8.03 12.67 2.83
CA ASP A 31 7.66 11.69 3.85
C ASP A 31 6.97 12.39 5.06
N GLU A 32 7.39 13.60 5.43
CA GLU A 32 6.70 14.41 6.45
C GLU A 32 5.28 14.79 6.04
N ILE A 33 5.07 15.22 4.77
CA ILE A 33 3.74 15.53 4.23
C ILE A 33 2.84 14.30 4.28
N ILE A 34 3.36 13.12 3.93
CA ILE A 34 2.64 11.85 4.02
C ILE A 34 2.21 11.58 5.47
N ARG A 35 3.15 11.68 6.42
CA ARG A 35 2.86 11.47 7.85
C ARG A 35 1.79 12.44 8.37
N ILE A 36 1.85 13.72 7.99
CA ILE A 36 0.84 14.71 8.38
C ILE A 36 -0.57 14.26 7.93
N HIS A 37 -0.71 13.70 6.72
CA HIS A 37 -2.02 13.18 6.27
C HIS A 37 -2.46 11.97 7.09
N GLU A 38 -1.56 11.00 7.31
CA GLU A 38 -1.84 9.80 8.10
C GLU A 38 -2.26 10.16 9.54
N ASP A 39 -1.55 11.10 10.19
CA ASP A 39 -1.84 11.59 11.55
C ASP A 39 -3.21 12.32 11.64
N ASN A 40 -3.72 12.84 10.52
CA ASN A 40 -5.04 13.49 10.43
C ASN A 40 -6.14 12.53 9.94
N GLY A 41 -5.86 11.23 9.90
CA GLY A 41 -6.84 10.21 9.50
C GLY A 41 -7.03 10.07 7.98
N CYS A 42 -6.21 10.73 7.18
CA CYS A 42 -6.19 10.57 5.73
C CYS A 42 -5.26 9.42 5.35
N TRP A 43 -5.81 8.33 4.82
CA TRP A 43 -5.01 7.20 4.36
C TRP A 43 -4.18 7.58 3.14
N ILE A 44 -2.89 7.21 3.16
CA ILE A 44 -1.98 7.41 2.03
C ILE A 44 -1.61 6.08 1.41
N PHE A 45 -1.92 5.93 0.13
CA PHE A 45 -1.33 4.91 -0.73
C PHE A 45 -0.07 5.53 -1.34
N ASN A 46 1.09 5.23 -0.76
CA ASN A 46 2.32 5.95 -1.08
C ASN A 46 2.74 5.73 -2.54
N PRO A 47 2.60 6.73 -3.44
CA PRO A 47 2.93 6.55 -4.85
C PRO A 47 4.46 6.67 -5.10
N HIS A 48 5.24 6.86 -4.05
CA HIS A 48 6.70 7.03 -4.08
C HIS A 48 7.42 5.79 -3.51
N ARG A 49 6.79 4.63 -3.60
CA ARG A 49 7.36 3.32 -3.25
C ARG A 49 7.08 2.34 -4.39
N TYR A 50 7.93 1.33 -4.53
CA TYR A 50 7.89 0.41 -5.67
C TYR A 50 7.48 -1.02 -5.29
N THR A 51 7.36 -1.32 -3.99
CA THR A 51 6.92 -2.62 -3.48
C THR A 51 5.43 -2.59 -3.14
N LEU A 52 4.81 -3.76 -3.13
CA LEU A 52 3.39 -3.92 -2.85
C LEU A 52 3.03 -3.46 -1.44
N GLU A 53 3.83 -3.86 -0.46
CA GLU A 53 3.59 -3.60 0.95
C GLU A 53 3.80 -2.13 1.32
N GLU A 54 4.86 -1.49 0.79
CA GLU A 54 5.12 -0.08 1.07
C GLU A 54 4.17 0.87 0.33
N GLY A 55 3.62 0.45 -0.81
CA GLY A 55 2.62 1.22 -1.55
C GLY A 55 1.25 1.29 -0.85
N GLY A 56 1.01 0.44 0.16
CA GLY A 56 -0.19 0.46 1.00
C GLY A 56 -1.48 -0.02 0.32
N MET A 57 -1.45 -0.37 -0.97
CA MET A 57 -2.64 -0.86 -1.67
C MET A 57 -2.89 -2.34 -1.40
N LYS A 58 -1.89 -3.22 -1.56
CA LYS A 58 -2.09 -4.67 -1.48
C LYS A 58 -1.47 -5.22 -0.19
N ARG A 59 -2.31 -5.73 0.71
CA ARG A 59 -1.79 -6.44 1.90
C ARG A 59 -1.20 -7.78 1.49
N THR A 60 0.03 -8.04 1.93
CA THR A 60 0.58 -9.40 1.92
C THR A 60 0.01 -10.18 3.11
N ASP A 61 -0.49 -11.38 2.85
CA ASP A 61 -0.88 -12.36 3.86
C ASP A 61 -0.37 -13.77 3.47
N ASP A 62 -0.61 -14.75 4.35
CA ASP A 62 -0.17 -16.14 4.13
C ASP A 62 -0.77 -16.74 2.85
N VAL A 63 -1.99 -16.31 2.48
CA VAL A 63 -2.69 -16.77 1.26
C VAL A 63 -2.00 -16.24 0.01
N GLN A 64 -1.64 -14.95 -0.01
CA GLN A 64 -0.92 -14.33 -1.11
C GLN A 64 0.48 -14.94 -1.30
N LEU A 65 1.18 -15.23 -0.20
CA LEU A 65 2.49 -15.92 -0.25
C LEU A 65 2.35 -17.34 -0.80
N ALA A 66 1.34 -18.10 -0.35
CA ALA A 66 1.07 -19.44 -0.86
C ALA A 66 0.75 -19.42 -2.36
N PHE A 67 -0.07 -18.46 -2.81
CA PHE A 67 -0.41 -18.29 -4.22
C PHE A 67 0.80 -17.92 -5.08
N LYS A 68 1.71 -17.06 -4.58
CA LYS A 68 2.97 -16.77 -5.29
C LYS A 68 3.85 -18.02 -5.40
N ARG A 69 3.94 -18.86 -4.36
CA ARG A 69 4.69 -20.14 -4.44
C ARG A 69 4.08 -21.09 -5.48
N GLU A 70 2.75 -21.15 -5.57
CA GLU A 70 2.05 -22.00 -6.53
C GLU A 70 2.27 -21.55 -7.98
N THR A 71 2.14 -20.24 -8.24
CA THR A 71 2.14 -19.66 -9.58
C THR A 71 3.52 -19.26 -10.09
N ASP A 72 4.48 -19.01 -9.19
CA ASP A 72 5.82 -18.53 -9.50
C ASP A 72 6.87 -19.16 -8.54
N PRO A 73 7.05 -20.49 -8.58
CA PRO A 73 7.93 -21.20 -7.65
C PRO A 73 9.41 -20.81 -7.80
N GLN A 74 9.80 -20.28 -8.95
CA GLN A 74 11.16 -19.80 -9.22
C GLN A 74 11.33 -18.29 -8.95
N GLY A 75 10.27 -17.57 -8.60
CA GLY A 75 10.34 -16.14 -8.31
C GLY A 75 10.65 -15.25 -9.52
N LEU A 76 10.31 -15.66 -10.74
CA LEU A 76 10.66 -14.95 -11.97
C LEU A 76 9.62 -13.88 -12.35
N LEU A 77 8.42 -13.94 -11.80
CA LEU A 77 7.38 -12.95 -12.06
C LEU A 77 7.63 -11.70 -11.22
N ASN A 78 8.29 -10.72 -11.84
CA ASN A 78 8.50 -9.36 -11.33
C ASN A 78 9.23 -9.34 -9.96
N PRO A 79 10.47 -9.85 -9.90
CA PRO A 79 11.25 -9.96 -8.67
C PRO A 79 11.46 -8.59 -7.99
N GLY A 80 11.59 -8.60 -6.67
CA GLY A 80 11.77 -7.38 -5.87
C GLY A 80 10.49 -6.55 -5.62
N LYS A 81 9.33 -6.93 -6.15
CA LYS A 81 8.06 -6.20 -5.93
C LYS A 81 7.33 -6.59 -4.64
N MET A 82 7.61 -7.76 -4.09
CA MET A 82 6.95 -8.27 -2.88
C MET A 82 8.01 -8.48 -1.80
N ILE A 83 8.03 -7.62 -0.79
CA ILE A 83 9.08 -7.65 0.26
C ILE A 83 9.03 -8.98 0.99
N ALA A 84 7.85 -9.46 1.36
CA ALA A 84 7.70 -10.70 2.11
C ALA A 84 8.11 -11.97 1.34
N TRP A 85 8.25 -11.88 0.01
CA TRP A 85 8.81 -12.97 -0.81
C TRP A 85 10.33 -13.02 -0.71
N GLU A 86 10.97 -11.86 -0.82
CA GLU A 86 12.43 -11.72 -0.78
C GLU A 86 12.99 -11.82 0.64
N ASN A 87 12.21 -11.38 1.64
CA ASN A 87 12.58 -11.35 3.04
C ASN A 87 11.52 -12.07 3.90
N PRO A 88 11.78 -13.31 4.34
CA PRO A 88 10.84 -14.07 5.18
C PRO A 88 10.66 -13.48 6.58
N ASP A 89 11.58 -12.63 7.05
CA ASP A 89 11.52 -11.97 8.36
C ASP A 89 10.73 -10.66 8.32
N TYR A 90 10.24 -10.24 7.15
CA TYR A 90 9.43 -9.03 7.02
C TYR A 90 8.07 -9.20 7.73
N ASP A 91 7.79 -8.32 8.68
CA ASP A 91 6.52 -8.30 9.40
C ASP A 91 5.39 -7.64 8.57
N TYR A 92 4.82 -8.39 7.64
CA TYR A 92 3.63 -8.00 6.88
C TYR A 92 2.34 -8.02 7.71
N ARG A 93 2.40 -8.44 8.98
CA ARG A 93 1.25 -8.44 9.90
C ARG A 93 1.11 -7.11 10.64
N SER A 94 2.18 -6.31 10.67
CA SER A 94 2.20 -4.97 11.27
C SER A 94 1.25 -3.97 10.57
N GLY A 95 0.08 -3.77 11.19
CA GLY A 95 -0.48 -2.46 11.55
C GLY A 95 -0.88 -1.40 10.52
N LYS A 96 -0.55 -1.50 9.23
CA LYS A 96 -1.04 -0.50 8.24
C LYS A 96 -2.41 -0.88 7.67
N SER A 97 -3.24 0.12 7.42
CA SER A 97 -4.52 -0.05 6.72
C SER A 97 -4.25 -0.19 5.23
N PHE A 98 -4.76 -1.25 4.60
CA PHE A 98 -4.53 -1.54 3.17
C PHE A 98 -5.85 -1.42 2.38
N LEU A 99 -5.76 -0.91 1.14
CA LEU A 99 -6.93 -0.77 0.24
C LEU A 99 -7.54 -2.13 -0.12
N PHE A 100 -6.69 -3.07 -0.52
CA PHE A 100 -7.03 -4.45 -0.80
C PHE A 100 -6.68 -5.28 0.44
N LYS A 101 -7.72 -5.57 1.23
CA LYS A 101 -7.63 -6.48 2.36
C LYS A 101 -7.15 -7.86 1.89
N GLY A 102 -6.40 -8.54 2.76
CA GLY A 102 -6.01 -9.94 2.57
C GLY A 102 -7.24 -10.85 2.48
N LEU A 103 -7.06 -12.05 1.94
CA LEU A 103 -8.11 -13.06 1.82
C LEU A 103 -8.22 -13.95 3.08
N GLN A 104 -7.21 -13.90 3.95
CA GLN A 104 -7.24 -14.62 5.22
C GLN A 104 -8.39 -14.11 6.08
N LYS A 105 -9.38 -14.97 6.34
CA LYS A 105 -10.47 -14.69 7.27
C LYS A 105 -9.92 -14.66 8.69
N VAL A 106 -10.41 -13.73 9.50
CA VAL A 106 -10.16 -13.74 10.95
C VAL A 106 -10.85 -15.00 11.49
N GLY A 107 -10.07 -15.89 12.09
CA GLY A 107 -10.57 -17.07 12.82
C GLY A 107 -11.06 -16.69 14.21
#